data_AF-A0A9D8BSD0-F1
#
_entry.id   AF-A0A9D8BSD0-F1
#
_cell.length_a   1.000
_cell.length_b   1.000
_cell.length_c   1.000
_cell.angle_alpha   90.00
_cell.angle_beta   90.00
_cell.angle_gamma   90.00
#
_symmetry.space_group_name_H-M   'P 1'
#
loop_
_entity.id
_entity.type
_entity.pdbx_description
1 polymer ?
#
loop_
_entity_poly.entity_id
_entity_poly.type
_entity_poly.pdbx_seq_one_letter_code
_entity_poly.pdbx_strand_id
1 'polypeptide(L)'
;MNSSWRRFEVLLPLRFNDGRAVPDEWLADAVLELVNRFGAASYETQKVEGHWRQGGVEYRDDLVRVFADVPDSPDNRQWMQEYKRRWKERLEQIDLWVVSYVIEIE
;
A
#
# COMPACT_ATOMS: atom_id res chain seq x y z
N MET A 1 -22.71 15.21 -12.78
CA MET A 1 -22.33 14.41 -11.60
C MET A 1 -20.83 14.60 -11.45
N ASN A 2 -20.36 15.31 -10.42
CA ASN A 2 -18.92 15.31 -10.13
C ASN A 2 -18.57 13.89 -9.70
N SER A 3 -17.99 13.12 -10.62
CA SER A 3 -17.47 11.79 -10.29
C SER A 3 -16.19 12.04 -9.52
N SER A 4 -16.29 12.07 -8.20
CA SER A 4 -15.11 12.18 -7.33
C SER A 4 -14.29 10.90 -7.44
N TRP A 5 -13.01 11.05 -7.75
CA TRP A 5 -12.05 9.95 -7.75
C TRP A 5 -11.30 9.94 -6.43
N ARG A 6 -10.72 8.79 -6.08
CA ARG A 6 -9.85 8.63 -4.92
C ARG A 6 -8.60 7.87 -5.33
N ARG A 7 -7.44 8.44 -4.98
CA ARG A 7 -6.16 7.72 -5.00
C ARG A 7 -6.00 6.98 -3.70
N PHE A 8 -5.69 5.70 -3.77
CA PHE A 8 -5.10 4.97 -2.66
C PHE A 8 -3.61 4.79 -2.90
N GLU A 9 -2.78 5.07 -1.90
CA GLU A 9 -1.35 4.80 -1.94
C GLU A 9 -0.98 3.82 -0.83
N VAL A 10 -0.13 2.86 -1.17
CA VAL A 10 0.40 1.84 -0.25
C VAL A 10 1.92 1.85 -0.37
N LEU A 11 2.60 1.88 0.77
CA LEU A 11 4.04 1.62 0.82
C LEU A 11 4.24 0.16 1.16
N LEU A 12 4.65 -0.63 0.17
CA LEU A 12 4.96 -2.04 0.36
C LEU A 12 6.42 -2.17 0.81
N PRO A 13 6.68 -2.89 1.91
CA PRO A 13 8.03 -3.10 2.39
C PRO A 13 8.77 -4.15 1.57
N LEU A 14 10.02 -3.86 1.26
CA LEU A 14 10.98 -4.80 0.65
C LEU A 14 11.64 -5.70 1.70
N ARG A 15 11.42 -5.40 3.00
CA ARG A 15 11.99 -6.14 4.13
C ARG A 15 10.96 -6.36 5.23
N PHE A 16 11.00 -7.51 5.86
CA PHE A 16 10.29 -7.77 7.11
C PHE A 16 10.81 -6.85 8.23
N ASN A 17 10.05 -6.65 9.32
CA ASN A 17 10.52 -5.84 10.44
C ASN A 17 11.78 -6.39 11.14
N ASP A 18 12.13 -7.67 10.92
CA ASP A 18 13.38 -8.29 11.38
C ASP A 18 14.56 -8.12 10.40
N GLY A 19 14.33 -7.47 9.25
CA GLY A 19 15.34 -7.18 8.22
C GLY A 19 15.52 -8.25 7.15
N ARG A 20 14.84 -9.40 7.21
CA ARG A 20 14.82 -10.36 6.08
C ARG A 20 14.18 -9.72 4.85
N ALA A 21 14.62 -10.10 3.65
CA ALA A 21 14.01 -9.62 2.41
C ALA A 21 12.61 -10.23 2.22
N VAL A 22 11.65 -9.43 1.75
CA VAL A 22 10.35 -9.91 1.31
C VAL A 22 10.51 -10.58 -0.06
N PRO A 23 9.92 -11.77 -0.30
CA PRO A 23 9.98 -12.40 -1.62
C PRO A 23 9.33 -11.55 -2.70
N ASP A 24 9.96 -11.47 -3.87
CA ASP A 24 9.47 -10.66 -4.99
C ASP A 24 8.07 -11.11 -5.44
N GLU A 25 7.77 -12.41 -5.36
CA GLU A 25 6.44 -12.93 -5.68
C GLU A 25 5.34 -12.36 -4.77
N TRP A 26 5.65 -12.02 -3.51
CA TRP A 26 4.65 -11.47 -2.59
C TRP A 26 4.36 -10.01 -2.90
N LEU A 27 5.37 -9.26 -3.34
CA LEU A 27 5.16 -7.90 -3.84
C LEU A 27 4.34 -7.92 -5.12
N ALA A 28 4.65 -8.83 -6.03
CA ALA A 28 3.88 -9.01 -7.27
C ALA A 28 2.42 -9.39 -6.97
N ASP A 29 2.17 -10.32 -6.05
CA ASP A 29 0.83 -10.70 -5.61
C ASP A 29 0.04 -9.49 -5.05
N ALA A 30 0.68 -8.65 -4.23
CA ALA A 30 0.05 -7.46 -3.65
C ALA A 30 -0.38 -6.45 -4.72
N VAL A 31 0.50 -6.21 -5.71
CA VAL A 31 0.20 -5.35 -6.86
C VAL A 31 -0.90 -5.96 -7.73
N LEU A 32 -0.83 -7.26 -8.03
CA LEU A 32 -1.81 -7.95 -8.85
C LEU A 32 -3.19 -8.00 -8.18
N GLU A 33 -3.29 -8.05 -6.85
CA GLU A 33 -4.56 -7.97 -6.14
C GLU A 33 -5.26 -6.62 -6.38
N LEU A 34 -4.50 -5.52 -6.41
CA LEU A 34 -5.03 -4.19 -6.77
C LEU A 34 -5.48 -4.16 -8.24
N VAL A 35 -4.67 -4.70 -9.15
CA VAL A 35 -5.03 -4.78 -10.59
C VAL A 35 -6.28 -5.62 -10.80
N ASN A 36 -6.40 -6.77 -10.16
CA ASN A 36 -7.56 -7.65 -10.28
C ASN A 36 -8.84 -7.00 -9.75
N ARG A 37 -8.72 -6.18 -8.70
CA ARG A 37 -9.85 -5.48 -8.09
C ARG A 37 -10.28 -4.25 -8.89
N PHE A 38 -9.33 -3.42 -9.32
CA PHE A 38 -9.60 -2.09 -9.87
C PHE A 38 -9.36 -1.96 -11.37
N GLY A 39 -8.80 -2.99 -12.00
CA GLY A 39 -8.41 -3.01 -13.41
C GLY A 39 -7.05 -2.37 -13.70
N ALA A 40 -6.47 -1.62 -12.75
CA ALA A 40 -5.16 -1.00 -12.88
C ALA A 40 -4.53 -0.68 -11.51
N ALA A 41 -3.21 -0.65 -11.48
CA ALA A 41 -2.39 -0.07 -10.41
C ALA A 41 -1.08 0.44 -11.02
N SER A 42 -0.52 1.48 -10.44
CA SER A 42 0.80 2.01 -10.78
C SER A 42 1.80 1.60 -9.70
N TYR A 43 3.00 1.18 -10.12
CA TYR A 43 4.06 0.74 -9.23
C TYR A 43 5.33 1.55 -9.48
N GLU A 44 5.83 2.20 -8.44
CA GLU A 44 7.07 2.98 -8.48
C GLU A 44 8.22 2.17 -7.90
N THR A 45 9.24 1.95 -8.73
CA THR A 45 10.45 1.19 -8.37
C THR A 45 11.45 2.02 -7.57
N GLN A 46 11.16 3.31 -7.31
CA GLN A 46 12.03 4.15 -6.51
C GLN A 46 11.96 3.70 -5.05
N LYS A 47 13.12 3.41 -4.47
CA LYS A 47 13.23 3.06 -3.06
C LYS A 47 12.88 4.29 -2.21
N VAL A 48 11.87 4.13 -1.35
CA VAL A 48 11.53 5.08 -0.30
C VAL A 48 12.11 4.56 1.01
N GLU A 49 12.92 5.38 1.68
CA GLU A 49 13.50 5.04 2.99
C GLU A 49 12.60 5.53 4.12
N GLY A 50 12.09 4.57 4.89
CA GLY A 50 11.27 4.83 6.07
C GLY A 50 12.10 4.81 7.34
N HIS A 51 11.87 5.78 8.24
CA HIS A 51 12.44 5.80 9.58
C HIS A 51 11.34 6.10 10.59
N TRP A 52 11.11 5.19 11.52
CA TRP A 52 10.08 5.38 12.54
C TRP A 52 10.45 4.68 13.85
N ARG A 53 9.72 5.03 14.92
CA ARG A 53 9.98 4.50 16.25
C ARG A 53 8.72 3.96 16.89
N GLN A 54 8.84 2.83 17.58
CA GLN A 54 7.78 2.27 18.41
C GLN A 54 8.39 1.58 19.62
N GLY A 55 7.88 1.88 20.81
CA GLY A 55 8.38 1.29 22.06
C GLY A 55 9.86 1.55 22.34
N GLY A 56 10.43 2.65 21.82
CA GLY A 56 11.85 2.99 21.96
C GLY A 56 12.78 2.28 20.97
N VAL A 57 12.26 1.41 20.10
CA VAL A 57 13.02 0.77 19.01
C VAL A 57 12.89 1.62 17.74
N GLU A 58 14.01 1.85 17.06
CA GLU A 58 14.04 2.47 15.74
C GLU A 58 13.95 1.38 14.66
N TYR A 59 13.03 1.59 13.71
CA TYR A 59 12.82 0.75 12.55
C TYR A 59 13.25 1.50 11.29
N ARG A 60 13.79 0.74 10.33
CA ARG A 60 14.23 1.25 9.03
C ARG A 60 13.65 0.38 7.93
N ASP A 61 12.94 1.01 7.02
CA ASP A 61 12.26 0.32 5.94
C ASP A 61 12.82 0.74 4.59
N ASP A 62 12.95 -0.25 3.72
CA ASP A 62 13.12 -0.06 2.29
C ASP A 62 11.76 -0.33 1.66
N LEU A 63 11.16 0.66 1.01
CA LEU A 63 9.78 0.61 0.55
C LEU A 63 9.68 0.88 -0.95
N VAL A 64 8.63 0.36 -1.56
CA VAL A 64 8.15 0.73 -2.89
C VAL A 64 6.73 1.24 -2.79
N ARG A 65 6.35 2.16 -3.69
CA ARG A 65 5.01 2.74 -3.68
C ARG A 65 4.15 2.10 -4.76
N VAL A 66 2.97 1.64 -4.38
CA VAL A 66 1.92 1.25 -5.31
C VAL A 66 0.71 2.14 -5.08
N PHE A 67 0.04 2.55 -6.15
CA PHE A 67 -1.17 3.35 -6.04
C PHE A 67 -2.21 2.99 -7.10
N ALA A 68 -3.48 3.20 -6.75
CA ALA A 68 -4.62 2.99 -7.62
C ALA A 68 -5.60 4.16 -7.50
N ASP A 69 -6.04 4.67 -8.65
CA ASP A 69 -7.06 5.70 -8.76
C ASP A 69 -8.38 5.03 -9.10
N VAL A 70 -9.41 5.26 -8.29
CA VAL A 70 -10.69 4.57 -8.41
C VAL A 70 -11.86 5.53 -8.14
N PRO A 71 -13.09 5.21 -8.56
CA PRO A 71 -14.26 5.95 -8.12
C PRO A 71 -14.35 6.00 -6.59
N ASP A 72 -14.62 7.18 -6.02
CA ASP A 72 -14.72 7.33 -4.57
C ASP A 72 -16.03 6.71 -4.06
N SER A 73 -15.93 5.48 -3.56
CA SER A 73 -17.06 4.73 -3.04
C SER A 73 -16.77 4.15 -1.65
N PRO A 74 -17.81 3.96 -0.80
CA PRO A 74 -17.67 3.25 0.47
C PRO A 74 -17.10 1.84 0.29
N ASP A 75 -17.50 1.14 -0.77
CA ASP A 75 -17.04 -0.22 -1.10
C ASP A 75 -15.53 -0.26 -1.37
N ASN A 76 -15.00 0.67 -2.17
CA ASN A 76 -13.57 0.74 -2.45
C ASN A 76 -12.75 1.10 -1.20
N ARG A 77 -13.28 1.99 -0.34
CA ARG A 77 -12.65 2.34 0.93
C ARG A 77 -12.60 1.15 1.89
N GLN A 78 -13.70 0.42 2.03
CA GLN A 78 -13.75 -0.79 2.85
C GLN A 78 -12.78 -1.85 2.32
N TRP A 79 -12.80 -2.10 1.01
CA TRP A 79 -11.93 -3.09 0.40
C TRP A 79 -10.45 -2.77 0.64
N MET A 80 -10.05 -1.49 0.56
CA MET A 80 -8.67 -1.06 0.85
C MET A 80 -8.28 -1.21 2.33
N GLN A 81 -9.21 -1.06 3.27
CA GLN A 81 -8.95 -1.36 4.69
C GLN A 81 -8.70 -2.84 4.91
N GLU A 82 -9.46 -3.70 4.23
CA GLU A 82 -9.28 -5.15 4.28
C GLU A 82 -7.98 -5.58 3.60
N TYR A 83 -7.63 -4.95 2.47
CA TYR A 83 -6.34 -5.11 1.79
C TYR A 83 -5.18 -4.77 2.74
N LYS A 84 -5.24 -3.61 3.41
CA LYS A 84 -4.25 -3.21 4.42
C LYS A 84 -4.09 -4.30 5.48
N ARG A 85 -5.20 -4.82 6.01
CA ARG A 85 -5.18 -5.85 7.06
C ARG A 85 -4.52 -7.15 6.57
N ARG A 86 -4.94 -7.67 5.41
CA ARG A 86 -4.40 -8.91 4.81
C ARG A 86 -2.90 -8.82 4.58
N TRP A 87 -2.44 -7.74 3.96
CA TRP A 87 -1.03 -7.57 3.63
C TRP A 87 -0.16 -7.22 4.84
N LYS A 88 -0.69 -6.50 5.82
CA LYS A 88 0.00 -6.33 7.10
C LYS A 88 0.29 -7.68 7.77
N GLU A 89 -0.72 -8.56 7.83
CA GLU A 89 -0.58 -9.90 8.42
C GLU A 89 0.38 -10.78 7.59
N ARG A 90 0.22 -10.81 6.26
CA ARG A 90 1.05 -11.63 5.36
C ARG A 90 2.51 -11.19 5.34
N LEU A 91 2.78 -9.90 5.39
CA LEU A 91 4.14 -9.33 5.38
C LEU A 91 4.76 -9.23 6.78
N GLU A 92 4.09 -9.80 7.80
CA GLU A 92 4.52 -9.78 9.21
C GLU A 92 4.89 -8.37 9.69
N GLN A 93 4.14 -7.35 9.22
CA GLN A 93 4.44 -5.97 9.55
C GLN A 93 3.74 -5.52 10.83
N ILE A 94 4.42 -4.70 11.63
CA ILE A 94 3.82 -4.00 12.77
C ILE A 94 2.64 -3.13 12.31
N ASP A 95 2.85 -2.35 11.24
CA ASP A 95 1.80 -1.68 10.49
C ASP A 95 2.15 -1.61 9.00
N LEU A 96 1.14 -1.49 8.16
CA LEU A 96 1.31 -1.22 6.74
C LEU A 96 0.77 0.17 6.43
N TRP A 97 1.62 1.04 5.90
CA TRP A 97 1.22 2.40 5.57
C TRP A 97 0.31 2.39 4.34
N VAL A 98 -0.90 2.94 4.52
CA VAL A 98 -1.89 3.14 3.47
C VAL A 98 -2.57 4.47 3.70
N VAL A 99 -2.68 5.29 2.66
CA VAL A 99 -3.41 6.56 2.70
C VAL A 99 -4.34 6.68 1.49
N SER A 100 -5.19 7.68 1.53
CA SER A 100 -6.00 8.02 0.36
C SER A 100 -6.24 9.52 0.24
N TYR A 101 -6.42 9.97 -1.00
CA TYR A 101 -6.66 11.36 -1.37
C TYR A 101 -7.86 11.44 -2.31
N VAL A 102 -8.73 12.43 -2.12
CA VAL A 102 -9.71 12.75 -3.16
C VAL A 102 -8.95 13.35 -4.34
N ILE A 103 -9.21 12.85 -5.55
CA ILE A 103 -8.75 13.44 -6.79
C ILE A 103 -9.92 14.20 -7.40
N GLU A 104 -9.72 15.49 -7.58
CA GLU A 104 -10.60 16.36 -8.34
C GLU A 104 -9.84 16.87 -9.56
N ILE A 105 -10.52 16.90 -10.71
CA ILE A 105 -10.06 17.61 -11.89
C ILE A 105 -10.99 18.81 -12.00
N GLU A 106 -10.44 20.01 -11.82
CA GLU A 106 -11.17 21.27 -12.05
C GLU A 106 -11.43 21.49 -13.55
#